data_AF-A0A1V5D477-F1
#
_entry.id   AF-A0A1V5D477-F1
#
_cell.length_a   1.000
_cell.length_b   1.000
_cell.length_c   1.000
_cell.angle_alpha   90.00
_cell.angle_beta   90.00
_cell.angle_gamma   90.00
#
_symmetry.space_group_name_H-M   'P 1'
#
loop_
_entity.id
_entity.type
_entity.pdbx_description
1 polymer ?
#
loop_
_entity_poly.entity_id
_entity_poly.type
_entity_poly.pdbx_seq_one_letter_code
_entity_poly.pdbx_strand_id
1 'polypeptide(L)'
;MEDWVTIRNLRKKNPNLRGRKIANLLGISRSTVRKAVESKEYPHYRRPSMVNSSIEPFEEFIKESYLVRNQKVSAIFDNLQ
;
A
#
# COMPACT_ATOMS: atom_id res chain seq x y z
N MET A 1 12.07 0.70 5.06
CA MET A 1 11.57 -0.65 5.40
C MET A 1 12.31 -1.22 6.62
N GLU A 2 13.63 -1.09 6.70
CA GLU A 2 14.45 -1.55 7.84
C GLU A 2 14.10 -0.87 9.18
N ASP A 3 13.71 0.41 9.17
CA ASP A 3 13.48 1.19 10.39
C ASP A 3 12.45 0.60 11.34
N TRP A 4 11.38 0.00 10.82
CA TRP A 4 10.29 -0.54 11.64
C TRP A 4 10.75 -1.68 12.55
N VAL A 5 11.51 -2.62 11.99
CA VAL A 5 12.05 -3.78 12.72
C VAL A 5 13.03 -3.29 13.78
N THR A 6 13.91 -2.36 13.39
CA THR A 6 14.92 -1.78 14.28
C THR A 6 14.27 -1.06 15.45
N ILE A 7 13.23 -0.24 15.22
CA ILE A 7 12.48 0.45 16.28
C ILE A 7 11.84 -0.55 17.24
N ARG A 8 11.16 -1.58 16.72
CA ARG A 8 10.53 -2.64 17.52
C ARG A 8 11.55 -3.41 18.37
N ASN A 9 12.69 -3.76 17.78
CA ASN A 9 13.78 -4.46 18.48
C ASN A 9 14.41 -3.60 19.58
N LEU A 10 14.68 -2.33 19.30
CA LEU A 10 15.23 -1.40 20.30
C LEU A 10 14.28 -1.22 21.49
N ARG A 11 12.97 -1.11 21.23
CA ARG A 11 11.93 -1.00 22.26
C ARG A 11 11.79 -2.29 23.08
N LYS A 12 11.86 -3.46 22.43
CA LYS A 12 11.79 -4.78 23.09
C LYS A 12 13.00 -5.02 23.99
N LYS A 13 14.21 -4.68 23.51
CA LYS A 13 15.46 -4.82 24.28
C LYS A 13 15.56 -3.81 25.42
N ASN A 14 14.97 -2.62 25.27
CA ASN A 14 15.02 -1.55 26.27
C ASN A 14 13.62 -0.97 26.55
N PRO A 15 12.82 -1.61 27.41
CA PRO A 15 11.43 -1.18 27.69
C PRO A 15 11.31 0.26 28.20
N ASN A 16 12.29 0.72 28.98
CA ASN A 16 12.32 2.07 29.57
C ASN A 16 12.79 3.17 28.58
N LEU A 17 13.23 2.79 27.38
CA LEU A 17 13.78 3.73 26.41
C LEU A 17 12.67 4.56 25.79
N ARG A 18 12.66 5.88 26.05
CA ARG A 18 11.68 6.81 25.48
C ARG A 18 11.80 6.85 23.94
N GLY A 19 10.66 6.91 23.25
CA GLY A 19 10.62 6.99 21.78
C GLY A 19 11.40 8.17 21.18
N ARG A 20 11.55 9.29 21.91
CA ARG A 20 12.39 10.42 21.48
C ARG A 20 13.87 10.03 21.34
N LYS A 21 14.38 9.18 22.23
CA LYS A 21 15.78 8.73 22.18
C LYS A 21 16.00 7.77 21.02
N ILE A 22 15.02 6.91 20.72
CA ILE A 22 15.03 6.04 19.53
C ILE A 22 15.02 6.88 18.25
N ALA A 23 14.18 7.92 18.19
CA ALA A 23 14.10 8.83 17.05
C ALA A 23 15.45 9.53 16.79
N ASN A 24 16.08 10.08 17.83
CA ASN A 24 17.39 10.72 17.72
C ASN A 24 18.49 9.74 17.30
N LEU A 25 18.48 8.51 17.83
CA LEU A 25 19.47 7.48 17.52
C LEU A 25 19.40 7.03 16.05
N LEU A 26 18.18 6.93 15.52
CA LEU A 26 17.93 6.47 14.14
C LEU A 26 17.81 7.63 13.13
N GLY A 27 17.89 8.89 13.56
CA GLY A 27 17.74 10.05 12.67
C GLY A 27 16.35 10.18 12.02
N ILE A 28 15.31 9.59 12.60
CA ILE A 28 13.94 9.59 12.06
C ILE A 28 12.99 10.41 12.92
N SER A 29 11.83 10.75 12.35
CA SER A 29 10.82 11.51 13.08
C SER A 29 10.24 10.72 14.27
N ARG A 30 9.89 11.44 15.35
CA ARG A 30 9.19 10.86 16.51
C ARG A 30 7.87 10.19 16.11
N SER A 31 7.16 10.73 15.11
CA SER A 31 5.89 10.17 14.64
C SER A 31 6.09 8.83 13.95
N THR A 32 7.19 8.64 13.19
CA THR A 32 7.59 7.34 12.63
C THR A 32 7.82 6.32 13.73
N VAL A 33 8.56 6.67 14.78
CA VAL A 33 8.79 5.79 15.93
C VAL A 33 7.49 5.43 16.64
N ARG A 34 6.60 6.40 16.86
CA ARG A 34 5.30 6.15 17.47
C ARG A 34 4.48 5.16 16.65
N LYS A 35 4.33 5.42 15.35
CA LYS A 35 3.60 4.55 14.41
C LYS A 35 4.16 3.13 14.41
N ALA A 36 5.48 2.97 14.36
CA ALA A 36 6.13 1.65 14.33
C ALA A 36 5.93 0.84 15.64
N VAL A 37 5.90 1.50 16.79
CA VAL A 37 5.63 0.85 18.08
C VAL A 37 4.16 0.43 18.20
N GLU A 38 3.23 1.27 17.74
CA GLU A 38 1.78 1.01 17.80
C GLU A 38 1.31 -0.04 16.78
N SER A 39 1.88 -0.03 15.57
CA SER A 39 1.49 -0.95 14.49
C SER A 39 1.86 -2.38 14.85
N LYS A 40 0.86 -3.28 14.91
CA LYS A 40 1.07 -4.72 15.13
C LYS A 40 1.75 -5.40 13.94
N GLU A 41 1.41 -4.96 12.74
CA GLU A 41 1.87 -5.51 11.47
C GLU A 41 3.01 -4.67 10.88
N TYR A 42 3.77 -5.32 10.01
CA TYR A 42 4.82 -4.69 9.25
C TYR A 42 4.23 -3.70 8.22
N PRO A 43 4.76 -2.47 8.09
CA PRO A 43 4.26 -1.51 7.13
C PRO A 43 4.49 -2.02 5.71
N HIS A 44 3.40 -2.37 5.03
CA HIS A 44 3.43 -2.76 3.63
C HIS A 44 3.00 -1.59 2.77
N TYR A 45 3.76 -1.28 1.72
CA TYR A 45 3.33 -0.30 0.73
C TYR A 45 2.13 -0.87 -0.02
N ARG A 46 0.97 -0.21 0.09
CA ARG A 46 -0.22 -0.54 -0.70
C ARG A 46 -0.39 0.55 -1.75
N ARG A 47 -0.14 0.21 -3.01
CA ARG A 47 -0.57 1.04 -4.14
C ARG A 47 -2.05 0.75 -4.36
N PRO A 48 -2.97 1.73 -4.22
CA PRO A 48 -4.35 1.52 -4.65
C PRO A 48 -4.33 1.22 -6.15
N SER A 49 -5.10 0.20 -6.58
CA SER A 49 -5.35 -0.02 -7.99
C SER A 49 -6.11 1.17 -8.53
N MET A 50 -5.45 2.01 -9.32
CA MET A 50 -6.08 3.15 -9.97
C MET A 50 -6.63 2.67 -11.31
N VAL A 51 -7.96 2.69 -11.46
CA VAL A 51 -8.59 2.49 -12.76
C VAL A 51 -8.35 3.75 -13.59
N ASN A 52 -8.07 3.60 -14.88
CA ASN A 52 -7.90 4.74 -15.77
C ASN A 52 -9.26 5.41 -16.00
N SER A 53 -9.38 6.71 -15.73
CA SER A 53 -10.63 7.48 -15.91
C SER A 53 -11.17 7.44 -17.34
N SER A 54 -10.31 7.23 -18.35
CA SER A 54 -10.75 7.07 -19.74
C SER A 54 -11.49 5.75 -20.00
N ILE A 55 -11.35 4.76 -19.11
CA ILE A 55 -11.98 3.43 -19.24
C ILE A 55 -13.30 3.37 -18.46
N GLU A 56 -13.49 4.22 -17.45
CA GLU A 56 -14.72 4.25 -16.64
C GLU A 56 -16.02 4.30 -17.46
N PRO A 57 -16.15 5.12 -18.53
CA PRO A 57 -17.38 5.17 -19.32
C PRO A 57 -17.73 3.85 -20.01
N PHE A 58 -16.75 2.97 -20.22
CA PHE A 58 -16.91 1.71 -20.94
C PHE A 58 -17.10 0.50 -20.01
N GLU A 59 -17.26 0.72 -18.70
CA GLU A 59 -17.34 -0.37 -17.72
C GLU A 59 -18.46 -1.37 -18.04
N GLU A 60 -19.66 -0.87 -18.36
CA GLU A 60 -20.80 -1.73 -18.71
C GLU A 60 -20.54 -2.52 -20.00
N PHE A 61 -20.02 -1.85 -21.03
CA PHE A 61 -19.68 -2.48 -22.31
C PHE A 61 -18.63 -3.59 -22.15
N ILE A 62 -17.57 -3.33 -21.37
CA ILE A 62 -16.50 -4.30 -21.12
C ILE A 62 -17.07 -5.50 -20.36
N LYS A 63 -17.88 -5.27 -19.32
CA LYS A 63 -18.52 -6.33 -18.53
C LYS A 63 -19.44 -7.19 -19.40
N GLU A 64 -20.29 -6.60 -20.22
CA GLU A 64 -21.19 -7.33 -21.12
C GLU A 64 -20.40 -8.14 -22.15
N SER A 65 -19.43 -7.51 -22.81
CA SER A 65 -18.65 -8.15 -23.87
C SER A 65 -17.80 -9.31 -23.36
N TYR A 66 -17.23 -9.18 -22.16
CA TYR A 66 -16.40 -10.20 -21.55
C TYR A 66 -17.22 -11.32 -20.88
N LEU A 67 -18.23 -10.98 -20.06
CA LEU A 67 -18.97 -11.96 -19.25
C LEU A 67 -20.12 -12.61 -20.02
N VAL A 68 -20.84 -11.86 -20.84
CA VAL A 68 -22.04 -12.34 -21.55
C VAL A 68 -21.66 -12.81 -22.95
N ARG A 69 -20.98 -11.96 -23.72
CA ARG A 69 -20.64 -12.26 -25.12
C ARG A 69 -19.39 -13.14 -25.26
N ASN A 70 -18.65 -13.36 -24.17
CA ASN A 70 -17.43 -14.16 -24.10
C ASN A 70 -16.41 -13.80 -25.21
N GLN A 71 -16.32 -12.51 -25.53
CA GLN A 71 -15.43 -12.01 -26.57
C GLN A 71 -13.99 -12.01 -26.09
N LYS A 72 -13.06 -12.22 -27.04
CA LYS A 72 -11.63 -12.08 -26.75
C LYS A 72 -11.30 -10.63 -26.42
N VAL A 73 -10.40 -10.43 -25.46
CA VAL A 73 -9.96 -9.10 -25.01
C VAL A 73 -9.45 -8.23 -26.17
N SER A 74 -8.78 -8.82 -27.16
CA SER A 74 -8.33 -8.09 -28.35
C SER A 74 -9.49 -7.45 -29.11
N ALA A 75 -10.57 -8.21 -29.33
CA ALA A 75 -11.75 -7.71 -30.01
C ALA A 75 -12.45 -6.61 -29.19
N ILE A 76 -12.54 -6.76 -27.87
CA ILE A 76 -13.11 -5.73 -27.00
C ILE A 76 -12.28 -4.44 -27.10
N PHE A 77 -10.96 -4.55 -27.11
CA PHE A 77 -10.05 -3.41 -27.20
C PHE A 77 -10.15 -2.68 -28.55
N ASP A 78 -10.26 -3.40 -29.66
CA ASP A 78 -10.46 -2.81 -30.99
C ASP A 78 -11.76 -1.98 -31.07
N ASN A 79 -12.78 -2.34 -30.28
CA ASN A 79 -14.04 -1.61 -30.18
C ASN A 79 -14.00 -0.40 -29.23
N LEU A 80 -12.88 -0.20 -28.51
CA LEU A 80 -12.65 0.97 -27.63
C LEU A 80 -11.82 2.07 -28.31
N GLN A 81 -11.28 1.82 -29.51
CA GLN A 81 -10.57 2.82 -30.33
C GLN A 81 -11.54 3.72 -31.11
#